data_AF-A0A428WPF9-F1
#
_entry.id   AF-A0A428WPF9-F1
#
_cell.length_a   1.000
_cell.length_b   1.000
_cell.length_c   1.000
_cell.angle_alpha   90.00
_cell.angle_beta   90.00
_cell.angle_gamma   90.00
#
_symmetry.space_group_name_H-M   'P 1'
#
loop_
_entity.id
_entity.type
_entity.pdbx_description
1 polymer ?
#
loop_
_entity_poly.entity_id
_entity_poly.type
_entity_poly.pdbx_seq_one_letter_code
_entity_poly.pdbx_strand_id
1 'polypeptide(L)'
;MTTPDELEQQHTLSTATTRYDELRMRDALAAMAQDAGNPALSREETLELLALSEVVIRKAGYGRQAMVRSARSSGASWNQIGAALGTSKQAAWETHNRWIEDQARQHELTGYEGLSPDEASSARGLAGPPD
;
A
#
# COMPACT_ATOMS: atom_id res chain seq x y z
N MET A 1 1.72 -8.70 22.82
CA MET A 1 1.34 -7.28 22.67
C MET A 1 1.04 -7.13 21.20
N THR A 2 -0.16 -6.75 20.79
CA THR A 2 -0.53 -6.72 19.37
C THR A 2 0.34 -5.71 18.61
N THR A 3 1.24 -6.19 17.77
CA THR A 3 2.10 -5.36 16.92
C THR A 3 1.68 -5.41 15.45
N PRO A 4 2.01 -4.39 14.64
CA PRO A 4 1.76 -4.44 13.19
C PRO A 4 2.39 -5.67 12.53
N ASP A 5 3.61 -6.05 12.91
CA ASP A 5 4.33 -7.17 12.28
C ASP A 5 3.66 -8.52 12.55
N GLU A 6 3.15 -8.75 13.77
CA GLU A 6 2.38 -9.95 14.10
C GLU A 6 1.06 -10.01 13.34
N LEU A 7 0.31 -8.89 13.31
CA LEU A 7 -0.97 -8.80 12.61
C LEU A 7 -0.82 -8.92 11.09
N GLU A 8 0.28 -8.40 10.55
CA GLU A 8 0.60 -8.49 9.14
C GLU A 8 0.78 -9.95 8.67
N GLN A 9 1.31 -10.83 9.52
CA GLN A 9 1.41 -12.26 9.22
C GLN A 9 0.05 -12.98 9.31
N GLN A 10 -0.84 -12.50 10.16
CA GLN A 10 -2.13 -13.13 10.45
C GLN A 10 -3.25 -12.70 9.49
N HIS A 11 -3.13 -11.50 8.90
CA HIS A 11 -4.17 -10.93 8.07
C HIS A 11 -3.79 -10.80 6.59
N THR A 12 -4.77 -11.08 5.73
CA THR A 12 -4.84 -10.51 4.38
C THR A 12 -5.28 -9.04 4.45
N LEU A 13 -5.13 -8.28 3.36
CA LEU A 13 -5.63 -6.90 3.29
C LEU A 13 -7.13 -6.85 3.62
N SER A 14 -7.94 -7.72 3.01
CA SER A 14 -9.39 -7.75 3.25
C SER A 14 -9.73 -8.03 4.72
N THR A 15 -9.10 -9.03 5.33
CA THR A 15 -9.38 -9.37 6.74
C THR A 15 -8.90 -8.28 7.70
N ALA A 16 -7.80 -7.58 7.39
CA ALA A 16 -7.33 -6.46 8.20
C ALA A 16 -8.31 -5.27 8.13
N THR A 17 -8.80 -4.93 6.92
CA THR A 17 -9.79 -3.87 6.73
C THR A 17 -11.10 -4.17 7.43
N THR A 18 -11.63 -5.40 7.31
CA THR A 18 -12.86 -5.79 8.03
C THR A 18 -12.71 -5.61 9.53
N ARG A 19 -11.62 -6.10 10.13
CA ARG A 19 -11.38 -5.97 11.57
C ARG A 19 -11.18 -4.52 12.00
N TYR A 20 -10.48 -3.73 11.18
CA TYR A 20 -10.30 -2.30 11.40
C TYR A 20 -11.66 -1.57 11.42
N ASP A 21 -12.52 -1.83 10.43
CA ASP A 21 -13.84 -1.19 10.30
C ASP A 21 -14.75 -1.54 11.49
N GLU A 22 -14.73 -2.80 11.96
CA GLU A 22 -15.47 -3.23 13.16
C GLU A 22 -15.07 -2.43 14.41
N LEU A 23 -13.76 -2.34 14.69
CA LEU A 23 -13.25 -1.61 15.85
C LEU A 23 -13.50 -0.10 15.71
N ARG A 24 -13.31 0.44 14.50
CA ARG A 24 -13.54 1.86 14.21
C ARG A 24 -15.00 2.25 14.39
N MET A 25 -15.94 1.39 13.98
CA MET A 25 -17.38 1.61 14.15
C MET A 25 -17.77 1.59 15.63
N ARG A 26 -17.26 0.62 16.41
CA ARG A 26 -17.51 0.55 17.86
C ARG A 26 -16.98 1.79 18.59
N ASP A 27 -15.76 2.23 18.26
CA ASP A 27 -15.15 3.44 18.81
C ASP A 27 -16.00 4.69 18.51
N ALA A 28 -16.47 4.84 17.27
CA ALA A 28 -17.34 5.94 16.90
C ALA A 28 -18.68 5.93 17.65
N LEU A 29 -19.30 4.76 17.81
CA LEU A 29 -20.56 4.61 18.55
C LEU A 29 -20.40 4.92 20.04
N ALA A 30 -19.30 4.48 20.66
CA ALA A 30 -19.00 4.79 22.06
C ALA A 30 -18.78 6.31 22.27
N ALA A 31 -18.11 6.99 21.33
CA ALA A 31 -17.89 8.43 21.39
C ALA A 31 -19.18 9.25 21.29
N MET A 32 -20.17 8.79 20.51
CA MET A 32 -21.47 9.45 20.35
C MET A 32 -22.42 9.19 21.53
N ALA A 33 -22.29 8.04 22.18
CA ALA A 33 -23.24 7.53 23.15
C ALA A 33 -22.68 7.52 24.58
N GLN A 34 -22.09 8.64 25.02
CA GLN A 34 -21.41 8.77 26.32
C GLN A 34 -22.25 8.28 27.53
N ASP A 35 -23.58 8.17 27.38
CA ASP A 35 -24.53 7.71 28.41
C ASP A 35 -25.33 6.44 28.03
N ALA A 36 -25.19 5.87 26.82
CA ALA A 36 -26.13 4.84 26.31
C ALA A 36 -25.62 3.38 26.38
N GLY A 37 -24.61 3.09 27.21
CA GLY A 37 -24.21 1.73 27.54
C GLY A 37 -23.42 0.97 26.48
N ASN A 38 -22.94 1.63 25.42
CA ASN A 38 -21.94 1.03 24.53
C ASN A 38 -20.56 1.12 25.18
N PRO A 39 -19.90 0.00 25.49
CA PRO A 39 -18.58 0.04 26.10
C PRO A 39 -17.58 0.63 25.12
N ALA A 40 -16.76 1.57 25.61
CA ALA A 40 -15.58 2.03 24.90
C ALA A 40 -14.66 0.84 24.58
N LEU A 41 -13.81 1.00 23.57
CA LEU A 41 -12.78 0.00 23.29
C LEU A 41 -11.91 -0.20 24.52
N SER A 42 -11.58 -1.45 24.81
CA SER A 42 -10.52 -1.77 25.75
C SER A 42 -9.18 -1.18 25.29
N ARG A 43 -8.22 -1.12 26.21
CA ARG A 43 -6.85 -0.68 25.88
C ARG A 43 -6.26 -1.58 24.79
N GLU A 44 -6.48 -2.88 24.89
CA GLU A 44 -5.99 -3.88 23.94
C GLU A 44 -6.61 -3.68 22.55
N GLU A 45 -7.92 -3.43 22.48
CA GLU A 45 -8.62 -3.14 21.21
C GLU A 45 -8.18 -1.80 20.59
N THR A 46 -7.90 -0.79 21.41
CA THR A 46 -7.36 0.49 20.92
C THR A 46 -5.97 0.32 20.29
N LEU A 47 -5.10 -0.47 20.94
CA LEU A 47 -3.78 -0.79 20.39
C LEU A 47 -3.87 -1.66 19.13
N GLU A 48 -4.80 -2.62 19.11
CA GLU A 48 -5.11 -3.43 17.92
C GLU A 48 -5.57 -2.54 16.75
N LEU A 49 -6.48 -1.58 16.98
CA LEU A 49 -6.96 -0.65 15.97
C LEU A 49 -5.82 0.18 15.35
N LEU A 50 -4.88 0.67 16.17
CA LEU A 50 -3.69 1.38 15.70
C LEU A 50 -2.81 0.46 14.85
N ALA A 51 -2.53 -0.75 15.33
CA ALA A 51 -1.69 -1.70 14.61
C ALA A 51 -2.33 -2.12 13.27
N LEU A 52 -3.65 -2.34 13.22
CA LEU A 52 -4.38 -2.64 12.00
C LEU A 52 -4.32 -1.50 10.97
N SER A 53 -4.36 -0.24 11.43
CA SER A 53 -4.26 0.91 10.51
C SER A 53 -2.93 0.90 9.75
N GLU A 54 -1.82 0.58 10.43
CA GLU A 54 -0.49 0.43 9.82
C GLU A 54 -0.46 -0.78 8.87
N VAL A 55 -1.02 -1.92 9.26
CA VAL A 55 -1.10 -3.13 8.41
C VAL A 55 -1.86 -2.86 7.11
N VAL A 56 -2.98 -2.15 7.19
CA VAL A 56 -3.77 -1.76 6.00
C VAL A 56 -2.93 -0.85 5.09
N ILE A 57 -2.23 0.14 5.63
CA ILE A 57 -1.34 1.03 4.87
C ILE A 57 -0.25 0.24 4.14
N ARG A 58 0.45 -0.66 4.84
CA ARG A 58 1.51 -1.51 4.26
C ARG A 58 0.98 -2.39 3.15
N LYS A 59 -0.09 -3.16 3.42
CA LYS A 59 -0.66 -4.12 2.47
C LYS A 59 -1.31 -3.44 1.27
N ALA A 60 -1.92 -2.26 1.43
CA ALA A 60 -2.40 -1.46 0.30
C ALA A 60 -1.25 -0.85 -0.52
N GLY A 61 -0.08 -0.65 0.11
CA GLY A 61 1.16 -0.27 -0.56
C GLY A 61 1.85 -1.41 -1.32
N TYR A 62 1.57 -2.67 -0.97
CA TYR A 62 2.15 -3.82 -1.66
C TYR A 62 1.72 -3.86 -3.12
N GLY A 63 2.70 -4.07 -4.00
CA GLY A 63 2.48 -4.05 -5.44
C GLY A 63 2.15 -2.66 -6.01
N ARG A 64 2.34 -1.56 -5.27
CA ARG A 64 2.08 -0.19 -5.78
C ARG A 64 2.72 0.07 -7.14
N GLN A 65 3.94 -0.40 -7.35
CA GLN A 65 4.64 -0.19 -8.62
C GLN A 65 4.07 -1.04 -9.78
N ALA A 66 3.48 -2.20 -9.49
CA ALA A 66 2.68 -2.93 -10.47
C ALA A 66 1.40 -2.17 -10.83
N MET A 67 0.73 -1.53 -9.85
CA MET A 67 -0.42 -0.66 -10.12
C MET A 67 -0.04 0.57 -10.97
N VAL A 68 1.10 1.21 -10.70
CA VAL A 68 1.64 2.31 -11.52
C VAL A 68 1.88 1.84 -12.96
N ARG A 69 2.49 0.67 -13.14
CA ARG A 69 2.69 0.08 -14.47
C ARG A 69 1.37 -0.19 -15.19
N SER A 70 0.37 -0.73 -14.50
CA SER A 70 -0.97 -0.92 -15.06
C SER A 70 -1.60 0.41 -15.48
N ALA A 71 -1.50 1.45 -14.66
CA ALA A 71 -1.99 2.80 -15.01
C ALA A 71 -1.27 3.36 -16.25
N ARG A 72 0.06 3.20 -16.34
CA ARG A 72 0.82 3.57 -17.54
C ARG A 72 0.36 2.80 -18.78
N SER A 73 0.15 1.49 -18.64
CA SER A 73 -0.34 0.64 -19.75
C SER A 73 -1.75 1.02 -20.23
N SER A 74 -2.58 1.58 -19.36
CA SER A 74 -3.90 2.13 -19.71
C SER A 74 -3.85 3.59 -20.20
N GLY A 75 -2.67 4.17 -20.39
CA GLY A 75 -2.49 5.52 -20.94
C GLY A 75 -2.52 6.66 -19.91
N ALA A 76 -2.46 6.38 -18.60
CA ALA A 76 -2.42 7.43 -17.60
C ALA A 76 -1.08 8.20 -17.65
N SER A 77 -1.15 9.52 -17.59
CA SER A 77 0.01 10.42 -17.57
C SER A 77 0.70 10.46 -16.20
N TRP A 78 1.97 10.87 -16.10
CA TRP A 78 2.66 11.02 -14.81
C TRP A 78 2.08 12.14 -13.95
N ASN A 79 1.45 13.15 -14.57
CA ASN A 79 0.66 14.12 -13.82
C ASN A 79 -0.54 13.46 -13.13
N GLN A 80 -1.28 12.60 -13.85
CA GLN A 80 -2.43 11.88 -13.29
C GLN A 80 -1.99 10.89 -12.19
N ILE A 81 -0.91 10.16 -12.42
CA ILE A 81 -0.36 9.21 -11.44
C ILE A 81 0.17 9.95 -10.20
N GLY A 82 0.93 11.04 -10.38
CA GLY A 82 1.41 11.87 -9.28
C GLY A 82 0.25 12.39 -8.43
N ALA A 83 -0.78 12.95 -9.07
CA ALA A 83 -1.97 13.42 -8.38
C ALA A 83 -2.69 12.30 -7.59
N ALA A 84 -2.87 11.12 -8.20
CA ALA A 84 -3.50 9.97 -7.53
C ALA A 84 -2.68 9.45 -6.35
N LEU A 85 -1.35 9.59 -6.39
CA LEU A 85 -0.45 9.20 -5.31
C LEU A 85 -0.25 10.31 -4.25
N GLY A 86 -0.78 11.51 -4.48
CA GLY A 86 -0.56 12.66 -3.60
C GLY A 86 0.87 13.19 -3.65
N THR A 87 1.56 13.06 -4.79
CA THR A 87 2.95 13.49 -4.99
C THR A 87 3.14 14.23 -6.32
N SER A 88 4.34 14.74 -6.58
CA SER A 88 4.63 15.38 -7.87
C SER A 88 4.80 14.35 -8.99
N LYS A 89 4.54 14.76 -10.24
CA LYS A 89 4.80 13.93 -11.42
C LYS A 89 6.23 13.39 -11.46
N GLN A 90 7.19 14.24 -11.08
CA GLN A 90 8.62 13.92 -11.07
C GLN A 90 8.93 12.87 -10.01
N ALA A 91 8.42 13.05 -8.78
CA ALA A 91 8.63 12.08 -7.71
C ALA A 91 8.01 10.71 -8.01
N ALA A 92 6.83 10.69 -8.64
CA ALA A 92 6.18 9.46 -9.10
C ALA A 92 7.03 8.74 -10.17
N TRP A 93 7.50 9.48 -11.18
CA TRP A 93 8.36 8.95 -12.24
C TRP A 93 9.68 8.41 -11.69
N GLU A 94 10.39 9.17 -10.86
CA GLU A 94 11.67 8.76 -10.27
C GLU A 94 11.52 7.53 -9.37
N THR A 95 10.45 7.47 -8.57
CA THR A 95 10.20 6.32 -7.71
C THR A 95 9.92 5.06 -8.54
N HIS A 96 9.18 5.18 -9.64
CA HIS A 96 8.92 4.04 -10.52
C HIS A 96 10.18 3.57 -11.26
N ASN A 97 11.01 4.49 -11.77
CA ASN A 97 12.24 4.12 -12.46
C ASN A 97 13.24 3.44 -11.51
N ARG A 98 13.41 3.97 -10.29
CA ARG A 98 14.23 3.30 -9.26
C ARG A 98 13.74 1.89 -8.97
N TRP A 99 12.42 1.69 -8.89
CA TRP A 99 11.86 0.36 -8.72
C TRP A 99 12.19 -0.57 -9.91
N ILE A 100 12.09 -0.10 -11.16
CA ILE A 100 12.48 -0.91 -12.33
C ILE A 100 13.97 -1.31 -12.24
N GLU A 101 14.84 -0.38 -11.86
CA GLU A 101 16.26 -0.65 -11.65
C GLU A 101 16.52 -1.67 -10.53
N ASP A 102 15.81 -1.53 -9.41
CA ASP A 102 15.87 -2.51 -8.31
C ASP A 102 15.43 -3.90 -8.79
N GLN A 103 14.34 -4.00 -9.56
CA GLN A 103 13.87 -5.27 -10.10
C GLN A 103 14.87 -5.90 -11.08
N ALA A 104 15.51 -5.10 -11.94
CA ALA A 104 16.55 -5.60 -12.84
C ALA A 104 17.77 -6.11 -12.06
N ARG A 105 18.21 -5.36 -11.03
CA ARG A 105 19.30 -5.79 -10.14
C ARG A 105 18.99 -7.10 -9.41
N GLN A 106 17.75 -7.27 -8.91
CA GLN A 106 17.36 -8.54 -8.27
C GLN A 106 17.45 -9.73 -9.24
N HIS A 107 17.08 -9.52 -10.50
CA HIS A 107 17.18 -10.57 -11.51
C HIS A 107 18.63 -10.90 -11.85
N GLU A 108 19.51 -9.91 -11.92
CA GLU A 108 20.95 -10.13 -12.09
C GLU A 108 21.55 -10.93 -10.92
N LEU A 109 21.10 -10.68 -9.70
CA LEU A 109 21.62 -11.35 -8.49
C LEU A 109 21.09 -12.77 -8.30
N THR A 110 19.81 -13.01 -8.59
CA THR A 110 19.13 -14.28 -8.30
C THR A 110 18.97 -15.19 -9.52
N GLY A 111 18.91 -14.60 -10.73
CA GLY A 111 18.64 -15.28 -11.99
C GLY A 111 17.18 -15.65 -12.22
N TYR A 112 16.27 -15.40 -11.27
CA TYR A 112 14.84 -15.75 -11.39
C TYR A 112 13.87 -14.79 -10.67
N GLU A 113 14.32 -14.00 -9.70
CA GLU A 113 13.48 -13.00 -9.02
C GLU A 113 13.63 -11.62 -9.66
N GLY A 114 12.57 -10.82 -9.72
CA GLY A 114 12.60 -9.49 -10.34
C GLY A 114 12.25 -9.52 -11.82
N LEU A 115 12.63 -8.47 -12.55
CA LEU A 115 12.31 -8.33 -13.98
C LEU A 115 13.50 -8.80 -14.81
N SER A 116 13.26 -9.73 -15.74
CA SER A 116 14.25 -10.11 -16.74
C SER A 116 14.67 -8.91 -17.60
N PRO A 117 15.80 -8.98 -18.33
CA PRO A 117 16.28 -7.87 -19.16
C PRO A 117 15.22 -7.33 -20.13
N ASP A 118 14.45 -8.22 -20.77
CA ASP A 118 13.39 -7.86 -21.72
C ASP A 118 12.18 -7.21 -21.02
N GLU A 119 11.80 -7.71 -19.85
CA GLU A 119 10.73 -7.13 -19.04
C GLU A 119 11.11 -5.76 -18.49
N ALA A 120 12.35 -5.59 -18.04
CA ALA A 120 12.86 -4.30 -17.57
C ALA A 120 12.92 -3.27 -18.72
N SER A 121 13.34 -3.68 -19.92
CA SER A 121 13.32 -2.84 -21.12
C SER A 121 11.88 -2.40 -21.46
N SER A 122 10.94 -3.35 -21.47
CA SER A 122 9.52 -3.10 -21.72
C SER A 122 8.92 -2.15 -20.66
N ALA A 123 9.28 -2.33 -19.39
CA ALA A 123 8.83 -1.47 -18.30
C ALA A 123 9.35 -0.03 -18.45
N ARG A 124 10.62 0.18 -18.85
CA ARG A 124 11.17 1.51 -19.15
C ARG A 124 10.45 2.17 -20.34
N GLY A 125 10.15 1.38 -21.38
CA GLY A 125 9.37 1.86 -22.53
C GLY A 125 7.98 2.36 -22.13
N LEU A 126 7.28 1.61 -21.28
CA LEU A 126 5.96 2.01 -20.73
C LEU A 126 6.06 3.21 -19.79
N ALA A 127 7.11 3.29 -18.98
CA ALA A 127 7.35 4.42 -18.10
C ALA A 127 7.46 5.71 -18.92
N GLY A 128 8.27 5.71 -19.98
CA GLY A 128 8.46 6.87 -20.85
C GLY A 128 9.02 8.10 -20.11
N PRO A 129 9.04 9.29 -20.73
CA PRO A 129 9.48 10.52 -20.07
C PRO A 129 8.43 11.04 -19.06
N PRO A 130 8.83 11.85 -18.07
CA PRO A 130 7.88 12.60 -17.25
C PRO A 130 7.24 13.71 -18.09
N ASP A 131 5.97 13.56 -18.45
CA ASP A 131 5.16 14.54 -19.21
C ASP A 131 4.92 15.83 -18.42
#